data_AF-A0A6M0H7D5-F1
#
_entry.id   AF-A0A6M0H7D5-F1
#
_cell.length_a   1.000
_cell.length_b   1.000
_cell.length_c   1.000
_cell.angle_alpha   90.00
_cell.angle_beta   90.00
_cell.angle_gamma   90.00
#
_symmetry.space_group_name_H-M   'P 1'
#
loop_
_entity.id
_entity.type
_entity.pdbx_description
1 polymer ?
#
loop_
_entity_poly.entity_id
_entity_poly.type
_entity_poly.pdbx_seq_one_letter_code
_entity_poly.pdbx_strand_id
1 'polypeptide(L)'
;MGRSAINIETLHNFKIEELIEIRNSTENNRQRLILTTVIMRYLNYSNKEIMTLTGLCQATIVSYVKKWNAVGFDTLKECRGGSLGKLSPDIIENLIYTVKNVSPIDKGFVANTWTCALLALYIEREFGVKVTEEAIRLRLIENNISYKRAQPMPTKFDKAQQEAFKKNT
;
A
#
# COMPACT_ATOMS: atom_id res chain seq x y z
N MET A 1 30.27 23.09 -24.17
CA MET A 1 30.07 21.78 -24.82
C MET A 1 28.76 21.19 -24.34
N GLY A 2 27.80 20.96 -25.25
CA GLY A 2 26.52 20.34 -24.89
C GLY A 2 26.70 18.86 -24.56
N ARG A 3 26.09 18.38 -23.47
CA ARG A 3 26.07 16.95 -23.16
C ARG A 3 25.35 16.20 -24.29
N SER A 4 25.95 15.11 -24.77
CA SER A 4 25.30 14.23 -25.75
C SER A 4 23.97 13.71 -25.19
N ALA A 5 22.97 13.63 -26.06
CA ALA A 5 21.66 13.17 -25.68
C ALA A 5 21.68 11.64 -25.47
N ILE A 6 21.12 11.15 -24.37
CA ILE A 6 21.18 9.74 -23.97
C ILE A 6 20.22 8.93 -24.83
N ASN A 7 20.72 7.91 -25.53
CA ASN A 7 19.92 7.01 -26.36
C ASN A 7 19.45 5.79 -25.58
N ILE A 8 18.46 5.09 -26.14
CA ILE A 8 18.05 3.78 -25.62
C ILE A 8 19.01 2.73 -26.16
N GLU A 9 19.58 1.95 -25.26
CA GLU A 9 20.58 0.93 -25.61
C GLU A 9 19.91 -0.38 -26.02
N THR A 10 18.83 -0.77 -25.33
CA THR A 10 18.09 -2.01 -25.59
C THR A 10 16.60 -1.86 -25.29
N LEU A 11 15.76 -2.62 -26.00
CA LEU A 11 14.33 -2.73 -25.70
C LEU A 11 14.00 -3.85 -24.70
N HIS A 12 15.00 -4.46 -24.06
CA HIS A 12 14.83 -5.52 -23.05
C HIS A 12 13.88 -6.64 -23.49
N ASN A 13 14.09 -7.16 -24.71
CA ASN A 13 13.29 -8.22 -25.35
C ASN A 13 11.85 -7.86 -25.75
N PHE A 14 11.44 -6.59 -25.61
CA PHE A 14 10.15 -6.12 -26.13
C PHE A 14 10.26 -5.63 -27.57
N LYS A 15 9.18 -5.82 -28.34
CA LYS A 15 9.00 -5.13 -29.62
C LYS A 15 8.39 -3.75 -29.41
N ILE A 16 8.62 -2.84 -30.35
CA ILE A 16 8.06 -1.48 -30.30
C ILE A 16 6.52 -1.52 -30.30
N GLU A 17 5.94 -2.41 -31.12
CA GLU A 17 4.49 -2.61 -31.23
C GLU A 17 3.89 -3.03 -29.88
N GLU A 18 4.53 -3.97 -29.18
CA GLU A 18 4.12 -4.39 -27.84
C GLU A 18 4.16 -3.23 -26.84
N LEU A 19 5.19 -2.39 -26.89
CA LEU A 19 5.26 -1.20 -26.02
C LEU A 19 4.15 -0.18 -26.32
N ILE A 20 3.76 -0.04 -27.60
CA ILE A 20 2.64 0.81 -28.01
C ILE A 20 1.31 0.26 -27.49
N GLU A 21 1.09 -1.05 -27.58
CA GLU A 21 -0.08 -1.71 -27.04
C GLU A 21 -0.18 -1.54 -25.51
N ILE A 22 0.91 -1.81 -24.79
CA ILE A 22 0.98 -1.62 -23.33
C ILE A 22 0.71 -0.16 -22.97
N ARG A 23 1.28 0.80 -23.70
CA ARG A 23 1.03 2.23 -23.48
C ARG A 23 -0.45 2.57 -23.63
N ASN A 24 -1.12 2.02 -24.64
CA ASN A 24 -2.52 2.31 -24.94
C ASN A 24 -3.49 1.65 -23.93
N SER A 25 -3.12 0.50 -23.36
CA SER A 25 -3.91 -0.20 -22.34
C SER A 25 -3.66 0.28 -20.90
N THR A 26 -2.62 1.09 -20.68
CA THR A 26 -2.24 1.55 -19.35
C THR A 26 -3.07 2.76 -18.89
N GLU A 27 -3.81 2.60 -17.80
CA GLU A 27 -4.58 3.67 -17.16
C GLU A 27 -3.71 4.68 -16.39
N ASN A 28 -2.55 4.24 -15.86
CA ASN A 28 -1.68 5.10 -15.08
C ASN A 28 -0.95 6.11 -15.97
N ASN A 29 -1.33 7.39 -15.84
CA ASN A 29 -0.74 8.51 -16.57
C ASN A 29 0.79 8.54 -16.53
N ARG A 30 1.42 8.22 -15.38
CA ARG A 30 2.86 8.23 -15.25
C ARG A 30 3.51 7.12 -16.07
N GLN A 31 3.00 5.90 -15.96
CA GLN A 31 3.51 4.76 -16.71
C GLN A 31 3.36 4.98 -18.22
N ARG A 32 2.21 5.53 -18.63
CA ARG A 32 1.96 5.94 -20.02
C ARG A 32 2.99 6.97 -20.50
N LEU A 33 3.29 7.99 -19.70
CA LEU A 33 4.32 8.99 -20.04
C LEU A 33 5.72 8.39 -20.15
N ILE A 34 6.10 7.48 -19.23
CA ILE A 34 7.39 6.77 -19.31
C ILE A 34 7.48 6.00 -20.63
N LEU A 35 6.47 5.18 -20.95
CA LEU A 35 6.42 4.41 -22.20
C LEU A 35 6.47 5.32 -23.43
N THR A 36 5.71 6.41 -23.45
CA THR A 36 5.75 7.40 -24.54
C THR A 36 7.16 7.97 -24.72
N THR A 37 7.83 8.38 -23.63
CA THR A 37 9.21 8.90 -23.74
C THR A 37 10.20 7.86 -24.25
N VAL A 38 10.05 6.59 -23.85
CA VAL A 38 10.91 5.50 -24.28
C VAL A 38 10.69 5.22 -25.78
N ILE A 39 9.44 5.06 -26.21
CA ILE A 39 9.10 4.83 -27.62
C ILE A 39 9.60 5.98 -28.49
N MET A 40 9.32 7.23 -28.12
CA MET A 40 9.79 8.40 -28.87
C MET A 40 11.31 8.48 -28.91
N ARG A 41 11.98 8.16 -27.81
CA ARG A 41 13.44 8.21 -27.80
C ARG A 41 14.05 7.12 -28.69
N TYR A 42 13.44 5.94 -28.72
CA TYR A 42 13.87 4.83 -29.58
C TYR A 42 13.69 5.18 -31.06
N LEU A 43 12.64 5.92 -31.41
CA LEU A 43 12.38 6.47 -32.73
C LEU A 43 13.24 7.71 -33.07
N ASN A 44 14.28 8.00 -32.29
CA ASN A 44 15.23 9.11 -32.48
C ASN A 44 14.63 10.53 -32.41
N TYR A 45 13.48 10.71 -31.75
CA TYR A 45 12.98 12.07 -31.49
C TYR A 45 13.93 12.85 -30.58
N SER A 46 14.08 14.13 -30.87
CA SER A 46 14.90 15.04 -30.08
C SER A 46 14.25 15.34 -28.73
N ASN A 47 15.06 15.71 -27.74
CA ASN A 47 14.52 16.10 -26.43
C ASN A 47 13.52 17.26 -26.54
N LYS A 48 13.76 18.21 -27.46
CA LYS A 48 12.87 19.35 -27.66
C LYS A 48 11.47 18.90 -28.12
N GLU A 49 11.40 17.97 -29.07
CA GLU A 49 10.13 17.41 -29.55
C GLU A 49 9.42 16.59 -28.47
N ILE A 50 10.17 15.79 -27.70
CA ILE A 50 9.58 15.02 -26.59
C ILE A 50 9.00 15.99 -25.55
N MET A 51 9.70 17.07 -25.22
CA MET A 51 9.22 18.09 -24.28
C MET A 51 7.94 18.77 -24.77
N THR A 52 7.88 19.17 -26.06
CA THR A 52 6.69 19.83 -26.61
C THR A 52 5.48 18.90 -26.66
N LEU A 53 5.68 17.62 -26.98
CA LEU A 53 4.59 16.65 -27.10
C LEU A 53 4.10 16.11 -25.76
N THR A 54 4.99 15.95 -24.78
CA THR A 54 4.65 15.34 -23.47
C THR A 54 4.46 16.36 -22.34
N GLY A 55 4.92 17.60 -22.52
CA GLY A 55 4.97 18.61 -21.46
C GLY A 55 5.99 18.32 -20.35
N LEU A 56 6.83 17.30 -20.51
CA LEU A 56 7.85 16.94 -19.52
C LEU A 56 9.06 17.87 -19.61
N CYS A 57 9.75 18.07 -18.49
CA CYS A 57 11.04 18.77 -18.51
C CYS A 57 12.17 17.83 -18.97
N GLN A 58 13.24 18.41 -19.51
CA GLN A 58 14.40 17.67 -20.02
C GLN A 58 15.00 16.70 -18.97
N ALA A 59 15.06 17.11 -17.70
CA ALA A 59 15.60 16.28 -16.62
C ALA A 59 14.79 14.99 -16.40
N THR A 60 13.45 15.09 -16.48
CA THR A 60 12.56 13.93 -16.35
C THR A 60 12.72 12.96 -17.52
N ILE A 61 12.80 13.48 -18.75
CA ILE A 61 13.03 12.65 -19.94
C ILE A 61 14.35 11.89 -19.81
N VAL A 62 15.43 12.59 -19.45
CA VAL A 62 16.74 11.97 -19.19
C VAL A 62 16.66 10.92 -18.09
N SER A 63 15.93 11.19 -17.00
CA SER A 63 15.75 10.22 -15.93
C SER A 63 15.00 8.97 -16.39
N TYR A 64 13.98 9.09 -17.23
CA TYR A 64 13.22 7.95 -17.72
C TYR A 64 14.07 7.08 -18.63
N VAL A 65 14.79 7.68 -19.58
CA VAL A 65 15.68 6.93 -20.49
C VAL A 65 16.79 6.22 -19.71
N LYS A 66 17.45 6.90 -18.75
CA LYS A 66 18.50 6.27 -17.93
C LYS A 66 17.97 5.10 -17.12
N LYS A 67 16.80 5.27 -16.48
CA LYS A 67 16.18 4.20 -15.71
C LYS A 67 15.81 3.03 -16.61
N TRP A 68 15.30 3.32 -17.81
CA TRP A 68 14.92 2.30 -18.77
C TRP A 68 16.13 1.47 -19.16
N ASN A 69 17.25 2.08 -19.56
CA ASN A 69 18.47 1.35 -19.87
C ASN A 69 18.99 0.50 -18.68
N ALA A 70 18.78 0.96 -17.44
CA ALA A 70 19.26 0.27 -16.25
C ALA A 70 18.39 -0.94 -15.83
N VAL A 71 17.06 -0.83 -15.91
CA VAL A 71 16.13 -1.81 -15.30
C VAL A 71 14.99 -2.24 -16.24
N GLY A 72 14.88 -1.64 -17.43
CA GLY A 72 13.86 -1.97 -18.44
C GLY A 72 12.42 -1.72 -17.97
N PHE A 73 11.58 -2.73 -18.08
CA PHE A 73 10.15 -2.63 -17.76
C PHE A 73 9.88 -2.31 -16.28
N ASP A 74 10.79 -2.70 -15.38
CA ASP A 74 10.69 -2.43 -13.94
C ASP A 74 10.72 -0.93 -13.60
N THR A 75 11.10 -0.07 -14.55
CA THR A 75 10.97 1.39 -14.41
C THR A 75 9.56 1.89 -14.23
N LEU A 76 8.58 1.11 -14.67
CA LEU A 76 7.16 1.40 -14.54
C LEU A 76 6.64 1.15 -13.12
N LYS A 77 7.41 0.42 -12.28
CA LYS A 77 7.05 0.18 -10.89
C LYS A 77 7.02 1.50 -10.12
N GLU A 78 5.93 1.75 -9.41
CA GLU A 78 5.81 2.91 -8.56
C GLU A 78 6.62 2.71 -7.27
N CYS A 79 7.83 3.29 -7.20
CA CYS A 79 8.60 3.30 -5.96
C CYS A 79 8.08 4.32 -4.91
N ARG A 80 6.86 4.83 -5.05
CA ARG A 80 6.25 5.73 -4.07
C ARG A 80 5.64 4.89 -2.95
N GLY A 81 6.49 4.40 -2.05
CA GLY A 81 6.08 3.72 -0.83
C GLY A 81 6.09 4.66 0.37
N GLY A 82 5.13 4.50 1.28
CA GLY A 82 5.24 5.04 2.64
C GLY A 82 6.32 4.30 3.44
N SER A 83 6.60 4.77 4.66
CA SER A 83 7.49 4.05 5.57
C SER A 83 7.01 2.61 5.76
N LEU A 84 7.94 1.66 5.71
CA LEU A 84 7.66 0.29 6.12
C LEU A 84 7.09 0.32 7.54
N GLY A 85 5.93 -0.31 7.73
CA GLY A 85 5.31 -0.39 9.05
C GLY A 85 6.19 -1.17 10.02
N LYS A 86 6.24 -0.74 11.29
CA LYS A 86 7.03 -1.42 12.34
C LYS A 86 6.55 -2.85 12.65
N LEU A 87 5.32 -3.18 12.26
CA LEU A 87 4.71 -4.49 12.47
C LEU A 87 4.94 -5.34 11.22
N SER A 88 5.74 -6.40 11.35
CA SER A 88 5.86 -7.40 10.29
C SER A 88 4.55 -8.20 10.16
N PRO A 89 4.32 -8.85 9.01
CA PRO A 89 3.14 -9.71 8.81
C PRO A 89 3.01 -10.77 9.92
N ASP A 90 4.12 -11.42 10.30
CA ASP A 90 4.15 -12.47 11.32
C ASP A 90 3.71 -11.94 12.70
N ILE A 91 4.14 -10.73 13.07
CA ILE A 91 3.74 -10.09 14.32
C ILE A 91 2.24 -9.78 14.29
N ILE A 92 1.70 -9.36 13.15
CA ILE A 92 0.27 -9.08 12.99
C ILE A 92 -0.55 -10.37 13.13
N GLU A 93 -0.13 -11.47 12.51
CA GLU A 93 -0.80 -12.76 12.64
C GLU A 93 -0.79 -13.25 14.10
N ASN A 94 0.35 -13.16 14.78
CA ASN A 94 0.44 -13.51 16.19
C ASN A 94 -0.45 -12.63 17.08
N LEU A 95 -0.48 -11.32 16.81
CA LEU A 95 -1.32 -10.36 17.51
C LEU A 95 -2.81 -10.75 17.39
N ILE A 96 -3.27 -11.05 16.18
CA ILE A 96 -4.67 -11.45 15.91
C ILE A 96 -5.00 -12.76 16.61
N TYR A 97 -4.10 -13.75 16.53
CA TYR A 97 -4.28 -15.04 17.20
C TYR A 97 -4.40 -14.85 18.72
N THR A 98 -3.51 -14.05 19.30
CA THR A 98 -3.45 -13.80 20.75
C THR A 98 -4.73 -13.14 21.24
N VAL A 99 -5.23 -12.12 20.53
CA VAL A 99 -6.47 -11.42 20.89
C VAL A 99 -7.69 -12.34 20.86
N LYS A 100 -7.73 -13.33 19.95
CA LYS A 100 -8.88 -14.24 19.79
C LYS A 100 -8.86 -15.44 20.73
N ASN A 101 -7.67 -15.98 21.04
CA ASN A 101 -7.54 -17.30 21.65
C ASN A 101 -6.92 -17.29 23.05
N VAL A 102 -6.30 -16.17 23.47
CA VAL A 102 -5.50 -16.13 24.70
C VAL A 102 -5.99 -15.01 25.60
N SER A 103 -6.06 -15.27 26.92
CA SER A 103 -6.37 -14.24 27.90
C SER A 103 -5.11 -13.46 28.28
N PRO A 104 -5.18 -12.15 28.61
CA PRO A 104 -4.02 -11.42 29.10
C PRO A 104 -3.40 -12.05 30.36
N ILE A 105 -4.21 -12.72 31.19
CA ILE A 105 -3.77 -13.43 32.40
C ILE A 105 -2.79 -14.56 32.05
N ASP A 106 -3.07 -15.31 30.98
CA ASP A 106 -2.22 -16.42 30.52
C ASP A 106 -0.85 -15.92 30.06
N LYS A 107 -0.76 -14.64 29.67
CA LYS A 107 0.46 -13.93 29.30
C LYS A 107 1.07 -13.12 30.44
N GLY A 108 0.61 -13.32 31.68
CA GLY A 108 1.18 -12.70 32.88
C GLY A 108 0.77 -11.24 33.09
N PHE A 109 -0.32 -10.78 32.48
CA PHE A 109 -0.88 -9.45 32.72
C PHE A 109 -1.99 -9.49 33.79
N VAL A 110 -2.03 -8.45 34.63
CA VAL A 110 -3.08 -8.27 35.66
C VAL A 110 -4.31 -7.60 35.05
N ALA A 111 -4.87 -8.20 34.00
CA ALA A 111 -6.06 -7.68 33.31
C ALA A 111 -6.88 -8.81 32.71
N ASN A 112 -8.21 -8.66 32.70
CA ASN A 112 -9.13 -9.67 32.16
C ASN A 112 -9.37 -9.51 30.66
N THR A 113 -9.09 -8.34 30.09
CA THR A 113 -9.36 -8.02 28.68
C THR A 113 -8.17 -7.34 28.02
N TRP A 114 -7.97 -7.64 26.73
CA TRP A 114 -6.96 -6.97 25.94
C TRP A 114 -7.35 -5.52 25.66
N THR A 115 -6.44 -4.61 25.98
CA THR A 115 -6.49 -3.20 25.56
C THR A 115 -5.37 -2.94 24.56
N CYS A 116 -5.48 -1.88 23.74
CA CYS A 116 -4.41 -1.53 22.80
C CYS A 116 -3.08 -1.25 23.53
N ALA A 117 -3.13 -0.63 24.71
CA ALA A 117 -1.96 -0.44 25.58
C ALA A 117 -1.32 -1.76 26.04
N LEU A 118 -2.14 -2.73 26.49
CA LEU A 118 -1.64 -4.05 26.90
C LEU A 118 -1.03 -4.82 25.73
N LEU A 119 -1.65 -4.72 24.56
CA LEU A 119 -1.13 -5.35 23.35
C LEU A 119 0.19 -4.70 22.90
N ALA A 120 0.37 -3.39 23.08
CA ALA A 120 1.65 -2.73 22.79
C ALA A 120 2.76 -3.26 23.70
N LEU A 121 2.47 -3.40 24.99
CA LEU A 121 3.40 -3.98 25.95
C LEU A 121 3.70 -5.46 25.65
N TYR A 122 2.69 -6.23 25.23
CA TYR A 122 2.87 -7.61 24.81
C TYR A 122 3.81 -7.72 23.60
N ILE A 123 3.60 -6.91 22.55
CA ILE A 123 4.46 -6.90 21.37
C ILE A 123 5.89 -6.48 21.73
N GLU A 124 6.04 -5.49 22.60
CA GLU A 124 7.36 -5.06 23.06
C GLU A 124 8.08 -6.17 23.83
N ARG A 125 7.37 -6.93 24.68
CA ARG A 125 7.94 -8.04 25.47
C ARG A 125 8.35 -9.24 24.62
N GLU A 126 7.50 -9.66 23.68
CA GLU A 126 7.71 -10.89 22.90
C GLU A 126 8.61 -10.66 21.68
N PHE A 127 8.52 -9.48 21.05
CA PHE A 127 9.21 -9.19 19.78
C PHE A 127 10.23 -8.05 19.87
N GLY A 128 10.33 -7.35 21.00
CA GLY A 128 11.25 -6.23 21.18
C GLY A 128 10.89 -4.98 20.35
N VAL A 129 9.68 -4.92 19.79
CA VAL A 129 9.25 -3.83 18.90
C VAL A 129 8.36 -2.85 19.66
N LYS A 130 8.77 -1.58 19.71
CA LYS A 130 7.95 -0.49 20.26
C LYS A 130 6.92 0.02 19.26
N VAL A 131 5.66 -0.16 19.60
CA VAL A 131 4.51 0.17 18.74
C VAL A 131 3.55 1.09 19.51
N THR A 132 2.88 1.99 18.80
CA THR A 132 1.85 2.86 19.39
C THR A 132 0.51 2.13 19.48
N GLU A 133 -0.32 2.50 20.45
CA GLU A 133 -1.68 1.95 20.59
C GLU A 133 -2.51 2.12 19.32
N GLU A 134 -2.36 3.26 18.64
CA GLU A 134 -3.07 3.56 17.40
C GLU A 134 -2.67 2.62 16.25
N ALA A 135 -1.39 2.26 16.14
CA ALA A 135 -0.94 1.30 15.14
C ALA A 135 -1.57 -0.08 15.37
N ILE A 136 -1.72 -0.49 16.62
CA ILE A 136 -2.41 -1.74 16.99
C ILE A 136 -3.89 -1.64 16.67
N ARG A 137 -4.55 -0.54 17.05
CA ARG A 137 -5.98 -0.31 16.77
C ARG A 137 -6.28 -0.40 15.28
N LEU A 138 -5.46 0.22 14.43
CA LEU A 138 -5.60 0.15 12.98
C LEU A 138 -5.50 -1.30 12.46
N ARG A 139 -4.49 -2.06 12.91
CA ARG A 139 -4.36 -3.49 12.52
C ARG A 139 -5.53 -4.34 12.98
N LEU A 140 -6.07 -4.08 14.16
CA LEU A 140 -7.26 -4.79 14.64
C LEU A 140 -8.48 -4.49 13.77
N ILE A 141 -8.71 -3.22 13.40
CA ILE A 141 -9.83 -2.81 12.54
C ILE A 141 -9.71 -3.40 11.13
N GLU A 142 -8.51 -3.36 10.53
CA GLU A 142 -8.23 -4.01 9.25
C GLU A 142 -8.57 -5.51 9.26
N ASN A 143 -8.46 -6.15 10.44
CA ASN A 143 -8.76 -7.56 10.66
C ASN A 143 -10.16 -7.81 11.25
N ASN A 144 -11.08 -6.83 11.13
CA ASN A 144 -12.46 -6.89 11.62
C ASN A 144 -12.60 -7.11 13.13
N ILE A 145 -11.57 -6.78 13.91
CA ILE A 145 -11.61 -6.78 15.37
C ILE A 145 -11.85 -5.35 15.82
N SER A 146 -13.03 -5.11 16.38
CA SER A 146 -13.39 -3.80 16.94
C SER A 146 -13.67 -3.92 18.43
N TYR A 147 -13.18 -2.94 19.18
CA TYR A 147 -13.50 -2.79 20.59
C TYR A 147 -14.96 -2.38 20.72
N LYS A 148 -15.83 -3.33 21.05
CA LYS A 148 -17.21 -3.05 21.46
C LYS A 148 -17.26 -2.96 22.98
N ARG A 149 -17.65 -1.79 23.50
CA ARG A 149 -18.06 -1.68 24.90
C ARG A 149 -19.26 -2.61 25.11
N ALA A 150 -19.29 -3.28 26.26
CA ALA A 150 -20.49 -3.98 26.69
C ALA A 150 -21.65 -2.97 26.71
N GLN A 151 -22.63 -3.19 25.83
CA GLN A 151 -23.84 -2.39 25.85
C GLN A 151 -24.69 -2.89 27.02
N PRO A 152 -25.16 -2.00 27.90
CA PRO A 152 -26.09 -2.43 28.94
C PRO A 152 -27.31 -3.03 28.25
N MET A 153 -27.66 -4.27 28.64
CA MET A 153 -28.90 -4.86 28.16
C MET A 153 -30.06 -4.10 28.82
N PRO A 154 -31.01 -3.55 28.05
CA PRO A 154 -32.13 -2.81 28.63
C PRO A 154 -32.90 -3.75 29.57
N THR A 155 -33.13 -3.33 30.82
CA THR A 155 -33.84 -4.14 31.82
C THR A 155 -35.26 -4.52 31.38
N LYS A 156 -35.86 -3.72 30.49
CA LYS A 156 -37.18 -3.94 29.89
C LYS A 156 -37.12 -4.59 28.49
N PHE A 157 -36.04 -5.28 28.16
CA PHE A 157 -35.89 -5.91 26.85
C PHE A 157 -36.94 -7.03 26.68
N ASP A 158 -37.94 -6.77 25.84
CA ASP A 158 -38.93 -7.74 25.40
C ASP A 158 -38.79 -7.97 23.89
N LYS A 159 -38.28 -9.15 23.53
CA LYS A 159 -38.00 -9.54 22.15
C LYS A 159 -39.27 -9.58 21.29
N ALA A 160 -40.41 -9.97 21.88
CA ALA A 160 -41.68 -10.08 21.17
C ALA A 160 -42.22 -8.69 20.76
N GLN A 161 -42.11 -7.70 21.64
CA GLN A 161 -42.52 -6.32 21.34
C GLN A 161 -41.64 -5.67 20.25
N GLN A 162 -40.34 -5.97 20.24
CA GLN A 162 -39.41 -5.46 19.23
C GLN A 162 -39.70 -6.04 17.83
N GLU A 163 -39.99 -7.34 17.75
CA GLU A 163 -40.35 -7.99 16.48
C GLU A 163 -41.71 -7.51 15.96
N ALA A 164 -42.68 -7.25 16.84
CA ALA A 164 -43.97 -6.65 16.46
C ALA A 164 -43.82 -5.22 15.91
N PHE A 165 -42.91 -4.42 16.46
CA PHE A 165 -42.63 -3.06 15.96
C PHE A 165 -42.02 -3.07 14.54
N LYS A 166 -41.10 -4.00 14.26
CA LYS A 166 -40.45 -4.11 12.94
C LYS A 166 -41.38 -4.56 11.81
N LYS A 167 -42.53 -5.16 12.12
CA LYS A 167 -43.50 -5.65 11.13
C LYS A 167 -44.48 -4.56 10.66
N ASN A 168 -44.48 -3.38 11.27
CA ASN A 168 -45.41 -2.28 10.97
C ASN A 168 -44.79 -1.11 10.16
N THR A 169 -43.71 -1.37 9.42
CA THR A 169 -43.11 -0.45 8.44
C THR A 169 -42.88 -1.18 7.14
#